data_AF-A0A4R5D992-F1
#
_entry.id   AF-A0A4R5D992-F1
#
_cell.length_a   1.000
_cell.length_b   1.000
_cell.length_c   1.000
_cell.angle_alpha   90.00
_cell.angle_beta   90.00
_cell.angle_gamma   90.00
#
_symmetry.space_group_name_H-M   'P 1'
#
loop_
_entity.id
_entity.type
_entity.pdbx_description
1 polymer ?
#
loop_
_entity_poly.entity_id
_entity_poly.type
_entity_poly.pdbx_seq_one_letter_code
_entity_poly.pdbx_strand_id
1 'polypeptide(L)'
;MYAMTTAAELLGVTPKALAAALARGETVLSLTKARGLDTDRMVEAVVDSESADVAALATIAGFAPDDVELFSRELRAYLVAFVTDGEDVADRLFDEQVLQPV
;
A
#
# COMPACT_ATOMS: atom_id res chain seq x y z
N MET A 1 5.59 6.03 -6.53
CA MET A 1 4.70 5.39 -5.56
C MET A 1 4.26 6.44 -4.55
N TYR A 2 3.08 7.01 -4.76
CA TYR A 2 2.35 7.83 -3.80
C TYR A 2 2.17 7.13 -2.44
N ALA A 3 2.00 5.81 -2.39
CA ALA A 3 1.83 5.07 -1.13
C ALA A 3 2.97 5.33 -0.12
N MET A 4 4.23 5.23 -0.58
CA MET A 4 5.40 5.50 0.25
C MET A 4 5.51 6.98 0.67
N THR A 5 5.13 7.89 -0.22
CA THR A 5 5.15 9.33 0.05
C THR A 5 4.09 9.67 1.11
N THR A 6 2.85 9.20 0.95
CA THR A 6 1.75 9.37 1.92
C THR A 6 2.11 8.78 3.28
N ALA A 7 2.65 7.56 3.32
CA ALA A 7 3.09 6.95 4.58
C ALA A 7 4.17 7.79 5.26
N ALA A 8 5.17 8.27 4.51
CA ALA A 8 6.24 9.09 5.04
C ALA A 8 5.72 10.43 5.61
N GLU A 9 4.81 11.10 4.89
CA GLU A 9 4.16 12.34 5.32
C GLU A 9 3.38 12.14 6.62
N LEU A 10 2.54 11.10 6.69
CA LEU A 10 1.76 10.78 7.89
C LEU A 10 2.64 10.40 9.10
N LEU A 11 3.77 9.72 8.85
CA LEU A 11 4.76 9.38 9.88
C LEU A 11 5.66 10.58 10.27
N GLY A 12 5.58 11.71 9.54
CA GLY A 12 6.43 12.87 9.75
C GLY A 12 7.92 12.60 9.46
N VAL A 13 8.21 11.73 8.49
CA VAL A 13 9.57 11.38 8.07
C VAL A 13 9.78 11.66 6.58
N THR A 14 11.04 11.64 6.14
CA THR A 14 11.32 11.69 4.70
C THR A 14 11.11 10.30 4.07
N PRO A 15 10.75 10.20 2.78
CA PRO A 15 10.64 8.92 2.08
C PRO A 15 11.93 8.09 2.17
N LYS A 16 13.10 8.73 2.15
CA LYS A 16 14.40 8.07 2.32
C LYS A 16 14.56 7.46 3.72
N ALA A 17 14.14 8.17 4.76
CA ALA A 17 14.19 7.66 6.13
C ALA A 17 13.21 6.49 6.34
N LEU A 18 12.03 6.57 5.73
CA LEU A 18 11.07 5.46 5.72
C LEU A 18 11.67 4.24 5.01
N ALA A 19 12.18 4.38 3.79
CA ALA A 19 12.81 3.29 3.05
C ALA A 19 13.94 2.63 3.84
N ALA A 20 14.77 3.43 4.53
CA ALA A 20 15.83 2.90 5.38
C ALA A 20 15.29 2.13 6.61
N ALA A 21 14.12 2.47 7.14
CA ALA A 21 13.47 1.72 8.21
C ALA A 21 12.87 0.41 7.71
N LEU A 22 12.21 0.44 6.55
CA LEU A 22 11.70 -0.77 5.90
C LEU A 22 12.83 -1.76 5.58
N ALA A 23 13.97 -1.27 5.09
CA ALA A 23 15.16 -2.08 4.84
C ALA A 23 15.78 -2.71 6.12
N ARG A 24 15.42 -2.23 7.32
CA ARG A 24 15.80 -2.86 8.60
C ARG A 24 14.79 -3.89 9.10
N GLY A 25 13.71 -4.12 8.36
CA GLY A 25 12.62 -5.02 8.73
C GLY A 25 11.49 -4.37 9.54
N GLU A 26 11.46 -3.04 9.65
CA GLU A 26 10.30 -2.34 10.22
C GLU A 26 9.17 -2.30 9.18
N THR A 27 7.91 -2.35 9.60
CA THR A 27 6.75 -2.15 8.70
C THR A 27 6.13 -0.78 8.92
N VAL A 28 5.42 -0.26 7.91
CA VAL A 28 4.66 0.99 8.04
C VAL A 28 3.71 0.90 9.24
N LEU A 29 3.04 -0.24 9.43
CA LEU A 29 2.19 -0.50 10.58
C LEU A 29 2.94 -0.41 11.91
N SER A 30 4.11 -1.05 12.03
CA SER A 30 4.92 -0.98 13.26
C SER A 30 5.38 0.44 13.59
N LEU A 31 5.78 1.20 12.57
CA LEU A 31 6.23 2.59 12.67
C LEU A 31 5.09 3.54 13.07
N THR A 32 3.87 3.23 12.60
CA THR A 32 2.63 3.96 12.92
C THR A 32 2.25 3.73 14.38
N LYS A 33 2.24 2.47 14.83
CA LYS A 33 2.01 2.09 16.23
C LYS A 33 3.03 2.74 17.17
N ALA A 34 4.31 2.72 16.81
CA ALA A 34 5.38 3.32 17.60
C ALA A 34 5.22 4.84 17.81
N ARG A 35 4.48 5.53 16.92
CA ARG A 35 4.17 6.95 17.00
C ARG A 35 2.80 7.24 17.64
N GLY A 36 2.06 6.22 18.04
CA GLY A 36 0.69 6.38 18.58
C GLY A 36 -0.29 6.92 17.55
N LEU A 37 -0.03 6.71 16.25
CA LEU A 37 -0.92 7.08 15.17
C LEU A 37 -1.96 5.97 14.93
N ASP A 38 -3.10 6.37 14.36
CA ASP A 38 -4.17 5.45 13.98
C ASP A 38 -3.71 4.57 12.80
N THR A 39 -3.67 3.26 13.04
CA THR A 39 -3.22 2.28 12.05
C THR A 39 -4.21 2.06 10.94
N ASP A 40 -5.50 2.11 11.23
CA ASP A 40 -6.55 1.86 10.25
C ASP A 40 -6.60 3.03 9.27
N ARG A 41 -6.53 4.25 9.82
CA ARG A 41 -6.40 5.46 9.01
C ARG A 41 -5.12 5.48 8.16
N MET A 42 -4.01 4.94 8.65
CA MET A 42 -2.77 4.82 7.88
C MET A 42 -2.96 3.87 6.69
N VAL A 43 -3.53 2.69 6.93
CA VAL A 43 -3.80 1.71 5.87
C VAL A 43 -4.70 2.32 4.81
N GLU A 44 -5.83 2.91 5.20
CA GLU A 44 -6.77 3.54 4.28
C GLU A 44 -6.10 4.64 3.45
N ALA A 45 -5.36 5.55 4.08
CA ALA A 45 -4.71 6.65 3.37
C ALA A 45 -3.68 6.19 2.35
N VAL A 46 -2.89 5.15 2.67
CA VAL A 46 -1.87 4.59 1.77
C VAL A 46 -2.52 3.82 0.62
N VAL A 47 -3.58 3.07 0.88
CA VAL A 47 -4.33 2.33 -0.13
C VAL A 47 -5.01 3.29 -1.11
N ASP A 48 -5.70 4.30 -0.59
CA ASP A 48 -6.47 5.23 -1.40
C ASP A 48 -5.58 6.16 -2.23
N SER A 49 -4.38 6.50 -1.74
CA SER A 49 -3.46 7.39 -2.48
C SER A 49 -2.91 6.79 -3.76
N GLU A 50 -2.89 5.46 -3.89
CA GLU A 50 -2.49 4.77 -5.13
C GLU A 50 -3.69 4.25 -5.91
N SER A 51 -4.63 3.58 -5.23
CA SER A 51 -5.68 2.83 -5.93
C SER A 51 -6.61 3.73 -6.75
N ALA A 52 -6.89 4.95 -6.28
CA ALA A 52 -7.75 5.88 -7.01
C ALA A 52 -7.12 6.33 -8.35
N ASP A 53 -5.83 6.70 -8.33
CA ASP A 53 -5.14 7.17 -9.52
C ASP A 53 -4.94 6.04 -10.53
N VAL A 54 -4.57 4.84 -10.08
CA VAL A 54 -4.37 3.71 -10.99
C VAL A 54 -5.68 3.25 -11.61
N ALA A 55 -6.78 3.20 -10.85
CA ALA A 55 -8.10 2.88 -11.41
C ALA A 55 -8.57 3.90 -12.44
N ALA A 56 -8.33 5.20 -12.18
CA ALA A 56 -8.63 6.26 -13.14
C ALA A 56 -7.80 6.13 -14.42
N LEU A 57 -6.49 5.85 -14.30
CA LEU A 57 -5.60 5.65 -15.44
C LEU A 57 -5.98 4.41 -16.26
N ALA A 58 -6.36 3.31 -15.62
CA ALA A 58 -6.83 2.10 -16.30
C ALA A 58 -8.13 2.37 -17.08
N THR A 59 -9.06 3.13 -16.48
CA THR A 59 -10.28 3.56 -17.18
C THR A 59 -9.94 4.42 -18.39
N ILE A 60 -9.05 5.40 -18.26
CA ILE A 60 -8.60 6.26 -19.36
C ILE A 60 -7.90 5.46 -20.47
N ALA A 61 -7.13 4.44 -20.09
CA ALA A 61 -6.44 3.56 -21.04
C ALA A 61 -7.38 2.58 -21.76
N GLY A 62 -8.67 2.53 -21.38
CA GLY A 62 -9.68 1.73 -22.05
C GLY A 62 -9.76 0.27 -21.60
N PHE A 63 -9.28 -0.05 -20.39
CA PHE A 63 -9.51 -1.36 -19.79
C PHE A 63 -11.01 -1.59 -19.51
N ALA A 64 -11.46 -2.85 -19.55
CA ALA A 64 -12.85 -3.16 -19.27
C ALA A 64 -13.20 -2.87 -17.81
N PRO A 65 -14.43 -2.44 -17.48
CA PRO A 65 -14.82 -2.14 -16.09
C PRO A 65 -14.55 -3.28 -15.11
N ASP A 66 -14.86 -4.52 -15.50
CA ASP A 66 -14.63 -5.70 -14.67
C ASP A 66 -13.13 -5.94 -14.42
N ASP A 67 -12.28 -5.67 -15.41
CA ASP A 67 -10.82 -5.78 -15.28
C ASP A 67 -10.27 -4.69 -14.35
N VAL A 68 -10.80 -3.45 -14.44
CA VAL A 68 -10.42 -2.34 -13.55
C VAL A 68 -10.83 -2.63 -12.11
N GLU A 69 -12.01 -3.22 -11.90
CA GLU A 69 -12.48 -3.60 -10.57
C GLU A 69 -11.64 -4.74 -9.97
N LEU A 70 -11.35 -5.79 -10.77
CA LEU A 70 -10.46 -6.87 -10.36
C LEU A 70 -9.07 -6.34 -9.98
N PHE A 71 -8.47 -5.54 -10.88
CA PHE A 71 -7.17 -4.94 -10.65
C PHE A 71 -7.15 -4.06 -9.39
N SER A 72 -8.18 -3.23 -9.20
CA SER A 72 -8.29 -2.35 -8.02
C SER A 72 -8.36 -3.14 -6.72
N ARG A 73 -9.05 -4.28 -6.73
CA ARG A 73 -9.13 -5.19 -5.57
C ARG A 73 -7.78 -5.84 -5.27
N GLU A 74 -7.08 -6.33 -6.29
CA GLU A 74 -5.76 -6.94 -6.13
C GLU A 74 -4.72 -5.93 -5.65
N LEU A 75 -4.71 -4.73 -6.23
CA LEU A 75 -3.84 -3.62 -5.80
C LEU A 75 -4.13 -3.24 -4.34
N ARG A 76 -5.40 -3.15 -3.95
CA ARG A 76 -5.79 -2.88 -2.56
C ARG A 76 -5.26 -3.96 -1.60
N ALA A 77 -5.43 -5.23 -1.94
CA ALA A 77 -4.93 -6.34 -1.13
C ALA A 77 -3.39 -6.31 -1.00
N TYR A 78 -2.69 -6.02 -2.09
CA TYR A 78 -1.23 -5.86 -2.08
C TYR A 78 -0.79 -4.71 -1.17
N LEU A 79 -1.42 -3.53 -1.29
CA LEU A 79 -1.07 -2.36 -0.48
C LEU A 79 -1.35 -2.56 1.00
N VAL A 80 -2.41 -3.29 1.35
CA VAL A 80 -2.67 -3.69 2.74
C VAL A 80 -1.51 -4.55 3.25
N ALA A 81 -1.16 -5.64 2.55
CA ALA A 81 -0.05 -6.52 2.93
C ALA A 81 1.29 -5.76 3.03
N PHE A 82 1.54 -4.82 2.11
CA PHE A 82 2.73 -3.97 2.13
C PHE A 82 2.80 -3.13 3.41
N VAL A 83 1.68 -2.52 3.83
CA VAL A 83 1.63 -1.70 5.05
C VAL A 83 1.77 -2.55 6.30
N THR A 84 1.08 -3.69 6.35
CA THR A 84 0.98 -4.54 7.55
C THR A 84 2.23 -5.39 7.76
N ASP A 85 2.67 -6.07 6.71
CA ASP A 85 3.63 -7.18 6.75
C ASP A 85 4.94 -6.87 5.99
N GLY A 86 4.95 -5.80 5.20
CA GLY A 86 6.12 -5.34 4.45
C GLY A 86 6.16 -5.83 3.00
N GLU A 87 7.06 -5.23 2.22
CA GLU A 87 7.21 -5.45 0.76
C GLU A 87 7.50 -6.92 0.42
N ASP A 88 8.50 -7.53 1.05
CA ASP A 88 8.87 -8.94 0.79
C ASP A 88 7.73 -9.94 1.03
N VAL A 89 6.79 -9.61 1.93
CA VAL A 89 5.61 -10.45 2.19
C VAL A 89 4.54 -10.16 1.15
N ALA A 90 4.27 -8.89 0.85
CA ALA A 90 3.31 -8.49 -0.17
C ALA A 90 3.67 -9.07 -1.55
N ASP A 91 4.94 -8.98 -1.96
CA ASP A 91 5.47 -9.55 -3.21
C ASP A 91 5.25 -11.05 -3.27
N ARG A 92 5.59 -11.77 -2.18
CA ARG A 92 5.38 -13.21 -2.12
C ARG A 92 3.92 -13.60 -2.25
N LEU A 93 3.02 -12.89 -1.53
CA LEU A 93 1.59 -13.17 -1.58
C LEU A 93 1.01 -12.89 -2.98
N PHE A 94 1.52 -11.86 -3.66
CA PHE A 94 1.17 -11.55 -5.05
C PHE A 94 1.65 -12.65 -6.01
N ASP A 95 2.93 -13.03 -5.93
CA ASP A 95 3.53 -14.06 -6.79
C ASP A 95 2.87 -15.44 -6.61
N GLU A 96 2.52 -15.79 -5.37
CA GLU A 96 1.83 -17.04 -5.03
C GLU A 96 0.32 -16.97 -5.30
N GLN A 97 -0.24 -15.81 -5.70
CA GLN A 97 -1.67 -15.58 -5.95
C GLN A 97 -2.56 -15.89 -4.73
N VAL A 98 -2.06 -15.59 -3.53
CA VAL A 98 -2.74 -15.84 -2.25
C VAL A 98 -3.07 -14.54 -1.50
N LEU A 99 -3.01 -13.39 -2.17
CA LEU A 99 -3.51 -12.13 -1.64
C LEU A 99 -4.96 -12.31 -1.18
N GLN A 100 -5.22 -12.01 0.09
CA GLN A 100 -6.56 -12.11 0.66
C GLN A 100 -7.43 -10.98 0.09
N PRO A 101 -8.65 -11.27 -0.37
CA PRO A 101 -9.60 -10.21 -0.68
C PRO A 101 -9.94 -9.44 0.60
N VAL A 102 -9.82 -8.11 0.53
CA VAL A 102 -10.14 -7.16 1.59
C VAL A 102 -11.50 -6.52 1.34
#